data_AF-A0A7Y8JFY4-F1
#
_entry.id   AF-A0A7Y8JFY4-F1
#
_cell.length_a   1.000
_cell.length_b   1.000
_cell.length_c   1.000
_cell.angle_alpha   90.00
_cell.angle_beta   90.00
_cell.angle_gamma   90.00
#
_symmetry.space_group_name_H-M   'P 1'
#
loop_
_entity.id
_entity.type
_entity.pdbx_description
1 polymer ?
#
loop_
_entity_poly.entity_id
_entity_poly.type
_entity_poly.pdbx_seq_one_letter_code
_entity_poly.pdbx_strand_id
1 'polypeptide(L)'
;MAVLAAPVIAGGENAAQTNLHQWQLRRLNQPTERERAQEIAGGIYIYDGLTDKEVDHALDRHFDRIENMMFMGTIKTLPTGDIQRDEKGNAVTESGGCTE
;
A
#
# COMPACT_ATOMS: atom_id res chain seq x y z
N MET A 1 -30.13 -5.87 32.26
CA MET A 1 -28.79 -5.52 31.71
C MET A 1 -29.00 -5.03 30.29
N ALA A 2 -28.87 -3.73 30.04
CA ALA A 2 -28.98 -3.18 28.70
C ALA A 2 -27.60 -3.19 28.05
N VAL A 3 -27.44 -3.92 26.95
CA VAL A 3 -26.22 -3.93 26.15
C VAL A 3 -26.28 -2.71 25.23
N LEU A 4 -25.43 -1.72 25.50
CA LEU A 4 -25.19 -0.59 24.59
C LEU A 4 -24.42 -1.12 23.37
N ALA A 5 -25.11 -1.31 22.25
CA ALA A 5 -24.46 -1.49 20.96
C ALA A 5 -23.99 -0.12 20.46
N ALA A 6 -22.67 0.12 20.49
CA ALA A 6 -22.06 1.28 19.86
C ALA A 6 -22.09 1.12 18.33
N PRO A 7 -22.42 2.18 17.56
CA PRO A 7 -22.40 2.11 16.11
C PRO A 7 -20.94 2.05 15.62
N VAL A 8 -20.61 1.01 14.84
CA VAL A 8 -19.40 0.98 14.02
C VAL A 8 -19.53 2.07 12.96
N ILE A 9 -18.69 3.10 13.05
CA ILE A 9 -18.60 4.18 12.07
C ILE A 9 -17.66 3.67 10.96
N ALA A 10 -18.17 2.88 10.02
CA ALA A 10 -17.39 2.30 8.91
C ALA A 10 -16.91 3.31 7.83
N GLY A 11 -17.10 4.63 8.06
CA GLY A 11 -16.90 5.66 7.04
C GLY A 11 -15.56 6.43 7.09
N GLY A 12 -14.88 6.46 8.24
CA GLY A 12 -13.64 7.24 8.41
C GLY A 12 -12.38 6.53 7.89
N GLU A 13 -12.40 5.20 7.91
CA GLU A 13 -11.26 4.32 7.64
C GLU A 13 -10.87 4.35 6.15
N ASN A 14 -11.86 4.34 5.26
CA ASN A 14 -11.65 4.37 3.81
C ASN A 14 -11.00 5.68 3.32
N ALA A 15 -11.42 6.82 3.86
CA ALA A 15 -10.88 8.12 3.45
C ALA A 15 -9.43 8.31 3.93
N ALA A 16 -9.14 7.92 5.17
CA ALA A 16 -7.78 7.98 5.71
C ALA A 16 -6.83 7.02 4.93
N GLN A 17 -7.29 5.82 4.62
CA GLN A 17 -6.52 4.84 3.84
C GLN A 17 -6.29 5.31 2.40
N THR A 18 -7.29 5.95 1.78
CA THR A 18 -7.15 6.57 0.45
C THR A 18 -6.13 7.71 0.47
N ASN A 19 -6.20 8.60 1.48
CA ASN A 19 -5.25 9.70 1.62
C ASN A 19 -3.82 9.20 1.85
N LEU A 20 -3.65 8.15 2.66
CA LEU A 20 -2.36 7.51 2.86
C LEU A 20 -1.82 6.93 1.55
N HIS A 21 -2.64 6.18 0.80
CA HIS A 21 -2.28 5.61 -0.51
C HIS A 21 -1.82 6.70 -1.48
N GLN A 22 -2.59 7.78 -1.61
CA GLN A 22 -2.26 8.91 -2.48
C GLN A 22 -0.95 9.59 -2.07
N TRP A 23 -0.74 9.79 -0.77
CA TRP A 23 0.50 10.40 -0.27
C TRP A 23 1.72 9.54 -0.56
N GLN A 24 1.59 8.22 -0.39
CA GLN A 24 2.63 7.23 -0.72
C GLN A 24 2.95 7.26 -2.22
N LEU A 25 1.94 7.20 -3.08
CA LEU A 25 2.12 7.28 -4.54
C LEU A 25 2.78 8.59 -4.98
N ARG A 26 2.42 9.72 -4.37
CA ARG A 26 3.08 10.99 -4.64
C ARG A 26 4.57 10.92 -4.29
N ARG A 27 4.95 10.36 -3.14
CA ARG A 27 6.36 10.19 -2.75
C ARG A 27 7.12 9.29 -3.71
N LEU A 28 6.49 8.18 -4.10
CA LEU A 28 7.06 7.18 -5.00
C LEU A 28 7.41 7.82 -6.35
N ASN A 29 6.42 8.49 -6.95
CA ASN A 29 6.52 9.05 -8.30
C ASN A 29 7.25 10.41 -8.35
N GLN A 30 7.07 11.25 -7.33
CA GLN A 30 7.62 12.61 -7.25
C GLN A 30 8.05 12.93 -5.80
N PRO A 31 9.17 12.37 -5.34
CA PRO A 31 9.72 12.71 -4.04
C PRO A 31 10.11 14.19 -4.01
N THR A 32 9.94 14.83 -2.85
CA THR A 32 10.53 16.15 -2.59
C THR A 32 12.05 16.04 -2.50
N GLU A 33 12.76 17.15 -2.67
CA GLU A 33 14.23 17.18 -2.55
C GLU A 33 14.70 16.63 -1.19
N ARG A 34 13.97 16.93 -0.11
CA ARG A 34 14.29 16.44 1.23
C ARG A 34 14.11 14.93 1.34
N GLU A 35 13.05 14.37 0.76
CA GLU A 35 12.82 12.92 0.75
C GLU A 35 13.90 12.21 -0.08
N ARG A 36 14.26 12.77 -1.23
CA ARG A 36 15.34 12.25 -2.06
C ARG A 36 16.70 12.29 -1.35
N ALA A 37 16.99 13.36 -0.62
CA ALA A 37 18.21 13.46 0.18
C ALA A 37 18.26 12.39 1.27
N GLN A 38 17.12 12.02 1.86
CA GLN A 38 17.05 10.94 2.84
C GLN A 38 17.28 9.56 2.21
N GLU A 39 16.73 9.30 1.02
CA GLU A 39 17.01 8.06 0.26
C GLU A 39 18.51 7.93 -0.02
N ILE A 40 19.14 8.98 -0.56
CA ILE A 40 20.58 9.00 -0.87
C ILE A 40 21.44 8.82 0.39
N ALA A 41 20.96 9.29 1.55
CA ALA A 41 21.62 9.08 2.83
C ALA A 41 21.46 7.66 3.40
N GLY A 42 20.80 6.74 2.67
CA GLY A 42 20.55 5.36 3.07
C GLY A 42 19.21 5.14 3.78
N GLY A 43 18.31 6.12 3.77
CA GLY A 43 16.96 5.96 4.29
C GLY A 43 16.14 4.99 3.44
N ILE A 44 15.27 4.21 4.09
CA ILE A 44 14.34 3.30 3.42
C ILE A 44 12.93 3.81 3.62
N TYR A 45 12.16 3.90 2.54
CA TYR A 45 10.73 4.18 2.60
C TYR A 45 9.92 2.92 2.42
N ILE A 46 9.01 2.69 3.37
CA ILE A 46 8.03 1.61 3.31
C ILE A 46 6.80 2.12 2.58
N TYR A 47 6.37 1.33 1.61
CA TYR A 47 5.15 1.48 0.85
C TYR A 47 4.25 0.29 1.15
N ASP A 48 3.09 0.55 1.74
CA ASP A 48 2.15 -0.49 2.19
C ASP A 48 0.85 -0.43 1.40
N GLY A 49 0.36 -1.61 1.00
CA GLY A 49 -0.92 -1.78 0.33
C GLY A 49 -0.96 -1.32 -1.13
N LEU A 50 0.20 -1.24 -1.80
CA LEU A 50 0.24 -1.02 -3.24
C LEU A 50 -0.23 -2.27 -3.99
N THR A 51 -0.84 -2.09 -5.16
CA THR A 51 -1.12 -3.20 -6.07
C THR A 51 0.16 -3.74 -6.71
N ASP A 52 0.16 -5.02 -7.08
CA ASP A 52 1.22 -5.64 -7.88
C ASP A 52 1.60 -4.79 -9.11
N LYS A 53 0.61 -4.25 -9.83
CA LYS A 53 0.81 -3.35 -10.98
C LYS A 53 1.51 -2.04 -10.61
N GLU A 54 1.16 -1.45 -9.47
CA GLU A 54 1.82 -0.23 -8.99
C GLU A 54 3.27 -0.51 -8.57
N VAL A 55 3.52 -1.68 -7.98
CA VAL A 55 4.87 -2.14 -7.63
C VAL A 55 5.71 -2.39 -8.89
N ASP A 56 5.20 -3.16 -9.87
CA ASP A 56 5.89 -3.42 -11.15
C ASP A 56 6.25 -2.12 -11.86
N HIS A 57 5.30 -1.19 -11.92
CA HIS A 57 5.52 0.11 -12.52
C HIS A 57 6.58 0.93 -11.77
N ALA A 58 6.67 0.81 -10.45
CA ALA A 58 7.73 1.44 -9.66
C ALA A 58 9.10 0.80 -9.89
N LEU A 59 9.15 -0.53 -10.00
CA LEU A 59 10.37 -1.28 -10.32
C LEU A 59 10.95 -0.86 -11.68
N ASP A 60 10.09 -0.66 -12.68
CA ASP A 60 10.50 -0.23 -14.01
C ASP A 60 10.95 1.24 -14.05
N ARG A 61 10.20 2.15 -13.43
CA ARG A 61 10.44 3.61 -13.55
C ARG A 61 11.45 4.17 -12.56
N HIS A 62 11.67 3.50 -11.45
CA HIS A 62 12.49 4.00 -10.34
C HIS A 62 13.57 3.00 -9.94
N PHE A 63 14.11 2.27 -10.94
CA PHE A 63 15.17 1.29 -10.75
C PHE A 63 16.36 1.83 -9.94
N ASP A 64 16.82 3.05 -10.25
CA ASP A 64 17.93 3.72 -9.56
C ASP A 64 17.67 4.08 -8.09
N ARG A 65 16.44 3.90 -7.59
CA ARG A 65 16.01 4.24 -6.23
C ARG A 65 15.47 3.05 -5.46
N ILE A 66 15.35 1.89 -6.11
CA ILE A 66 14.59 0.77 -5.57
C ILE A 66 15.22 0.18 -4.30
N GLU A 67 16.54 0.32 -4.15
CA GLU A 67 17.28 -0.11 -2.96
C GLU A 67 16.85 0.62 -1.69
N ASN A 68 16.23 1.80 -1.83
CA ASN A 68 15.69 2.61 -0.74
C ASN A 68 14.18 2.43 -0.56
N MET A 69 13.57 1.42 -1.19
CA MET A 69 12.13 1.17 -1.18
C MET A 69 11.82 -0.22 -0.66
N MET A 70 10.86 -0.32 0.25
CA MET A 70 10.32 -1.59 0.73
C MET A 70 8.82 -1.62 0.46
N PHE A 71 8.37 -2.61 -0.31
CA PHE A 71 6.95 -2.83 -0.58
C PHE A 71 6.42 -3.91 0.36
N MET A 72 5.35 -3.56 1.08
CA MET A 72 4.67 -4.44 2.01
C MET A 72 3.18 -4.54 1.65
N GLY A 73 2.57 -5.68 2.00
CA GLY A 73 1.14 -5.86 1.81
C GLY A 73 0.69 -5.77 0.34
N THR A 74 1.57 -6.09 -0.61
CA THR A 74 1.29 -5.98 -2.06
C THR A 74 -0.02 -6.69 -2.39
N ILE A 75 -0.97 -5.95 -2.96
CA ILE A 75 -2.31 -6.43 -3.29
C ILE A 75 -2.28 -7.08 -4.67
N LYS A 76 -2.73 -8.33 -4.76
CA LYS A 76 -2.84 -9.03 -6.04
C LYS A 76 -3.97 -8.46 -6.88
N THR A 77 -3.72 -8.30 -8.17
CA THR A 77 -4.75 -7.94 -9.15
C THR A 77 -5.06 -9.11 -10.08
N LEU A 78 -6.31 -9.13 -10.56
CA LEU A 78 -6.75 -10.02 -11.62
C LEU A 78 -6.20 -9.54 -12.97
N PRO A 79 -6.20 -10.39 -14.02
CA PRO A 79 -5.82 -9.96 -15.37
C PRO A 79 -6.61 -8.74 -15.88
N THR A 80 -7.86 -8.57 -15.41
CA THR A 80 -8.71 -7.40 -15.71
C THR A 80 -8.19 -6.09 -15.09
N GLY A 81 -7.33 -6.18 -14.08
CA GLY A 81 -6.84 -5.05 -13.27
C GLY A 81 -7.64 -4.77 -12.02
N ASP A 82 -8.69 -5.54 -11.76
CA ASP A 82 -9.42 -5.45 -10.50
C ASP A 82 -8.64 -6.10 -9.36
N ILE A 83 -8.82 -5.60 -8.14
CA ILE A 83 -8.24 -6.20 -6.94
C ILE A 83 -8.80 -7.62 -6.77
N GLN A 84 -7.90 -8.60 -6.63
CA GLN A 84 -8.28 -9.96 -6.27
C GLN A 84 -8.79 -9.98 -4.82
N ARG A 85 -9.97 -10.55 -4.61
CA ARG A 85 -10.59 -10.68 -3.29
C ARG A 85 -10.75 -12.15 -2.89
N ASP A 86 -10.60 -12.44 -1.60
CA ASP A 86 -10.88 -13.74 -1.02
C ASP A 86 -12.40 -14.00 -0.90
N GLU A 87 -12.77 -15.19 -0.43
CA GLU A 87 -14.18 -15.59 -0.20
C GLU A 87 -14.89 -14.70 0.84
N LYS A 88 -14.14 -13.96 1.66
CA LYS A 88 -14.64 -13.04 2.70
C LYS A 88 -14.73 -11.60 2.18
N GLY A 89 -14.28 -11.33 0.95
CA GLY A 89 -14.27 -10.00 0.34
C GLY A 89 -13.02 -9.15 0.65
N ASN A 90 -12.02 -9.69 1.36
CA ASN A 90 -10.78 -8.98 1.65
C ASN A 90 -9.84 -9.00 0.44
N ALA A 91 -9.03 -7.97 0.28
CA ALA A 91 -7.98 -7.95 -0.75
C ALA A 91 -6.95 -9.05 -0.46
N VAL A 92 -6.64 -9.86 -1.47
CA VAL A 92 -5.58 -10.88 -1.37
C VAL A 92 -4.23 -10.20 -1.47
N THR A 93 -3.38 -10.38 -0.46
CA THR A 93 -2.01 -9.86 -0.46
C THR A 93 -1.00 -10.97 -0.77
N GLU A 94 0.14 -10.60 -1.34
CA GLU A 94 1.21 -11.56 -1.66
C GLU A 94 1.81 -12.24 -0.42
N SER A 95 1.73 -11.58 0.74
CA SER A 95 2.25 -12.06 2.02
C SER A 95 1.25 -12.90 2.85
N GLY A 96 0.05 -13.19 2.33
CA GLY A 96 -1.07 -13.83 3.06
C GLY A 96 -0.87 -15.28 3.53
N GLY A 97 0.37 -15.77 3.55
CA GLY A 97 0.73 -17.13 3.95
C GLY A 97 0.96 -17.30 5.46
N CYS A 98 0.03 -16.87 6.31
CA CYS A 98 -0.06 -17.39 7.68
C CYS A 98 -1.47 -17.94 7.89
N THR A 99 -1.68 -19.17 7.43
CA THR A 99 -2.76 -20.04 7.92
C THR A 99 -2.17 -20.85 9.08
N GLU A 100 -2.40 -20.40 10.31
CA GLU A 100 -2.26 -21.23 11.52
C GLU A 100 -3.46 -22.16 11.68
#